data_AF-A0A7G1INZ2-F1
#
_entry.id   AF-A0A7G1INZ2-F1
#
_cell.length_a   1.000
_cell.length_b   1.000
_cell.length_c   1.000
_cell.angle_alpha   90.00
_cell.angle_beta   90.00
_cell.angle_gamma   90.00
#
_symmetry.space_group_name_H-M   'P 1'
#
loop_
_entity.id
_entity.type
_entity.pdbx_description
1 polymer ?
#
loop_
_entity_poly.entity_id
_entity_poly.type
_entity_poly.pdbx_seq_one_letter_code
_entity_poly.pdbx_strand_id
1 'polypeptide(L)' 'MFSAIVVEKTNTDYRAEMRRLGSDDLPEGQVTVRVAYSSLNYKDALAITGRGPVVRRFPMVPEST' A
#
# COMPACT_ATOMS: atom_id res chain seq x y z
N MET A 1 -11.31 -9.04 -7.95
CA MET A 1 -10.59 -7.75 -8.02
C MET A 1 -11.11 -6.80 -6.94
N PHE A 2 -10.24 -6.01 -6.32
CA PHE A 2 -10.56 -4.97 -5.32
C PHE A 2 -9.70 -3.72 -5.55
N SER A 3 -10.08 -2.58 -4.97
CA SER A 3 -9.29 -1.35 -5.07
C SER A 3 -8.31 -1.23 -3.90
N ALA A 4 -7.09 -0.78 -4.18
CA ALA A 4 -6.08 -0.49 -3.16
C ALA A 4 -5.27 0.76 -3.55
N ILE A 5 -4.72 1.46 -2.55
CA ILE A 5 -3.67 2.46 -2.78
C ILE A 5 -2.36 1.69 -2.82
N VAL A 6 -1.63 1.78 -3.93
CA VAL A 6 -0.35 1.11 -4.15
C VAL A 6 0.72 2.17 -4.29
N VAL A 7 1.76 2.04 -3.47
CA VAL A 7 2.97 2.85 -3.54
C VAL A 7 4.04 2.08 -4.29
N GLU A 8 4.58 2.70 -5.33
CA GLU A 8 5.69 2.21 -6.12
C GLU A 8 6.83 3.21 -6.17
N LYS A 9 8.02 2.68 -6.35
CA LYS A 9 9.22 3.46 -6.55
C LYS A 9 10.06 2.85 -7.66
N THR A 10 10.39 3.67 -8.65
CA THR A 10 11.44 3.36 -9.64
C THR A 10 12.70 4.15 -9.27
N ASN A 11 13.74 4.07 -10.10
CA ASN A 11 14.97 4.84 -9.86
C ASN A 11 14.74 6.37 -9.83
N THR A 12 13.70 6.85 -10.53
CA THR A 12 13.46 8.29 -10.73
C THR A 12 12.09 8.76 -10.26
N ASP A 13 11.15 7.85 -10.00
CA ASP A 13 9.77 8.18 -9.68
C ASP A 13 9.30 7.51 -8.39
N TYR A 14 8.48 8.23 -7.63
CA TYR A 14 7.82 7.75 -6.43
C TYR A 14 6.34 8.09 -6.54
N ARG A 15 5.48 7.08 -6.60
CA ARG A 15 4.09 7.29 -6.93
C ARG A 15 3.17 6.44 -6.07
N ALA A 16 2.12 7.06 -5.56
CA ALA A 16 1.02 6.39 -4.87
C ALA A 16 -0.24 6.52 -5.73
N GLU A 17 -0.89 5.41 -6.04
CA GLU A 17 -2.05 5.39 -6.94
C GLU A 17 -3.12 4.42 -6.47
N MET A 18 -4.38 4.74 -6.79
CA MET A 18 -5.45 3.76 -6.68
C MET A 18 -5.37 2.76 -7.85
N ARG A 19 -5.23 1.48 -7.53
CA ARG A 19 -5.17 0.38 -8.50
C ARG A 19 -6.18 -0.71 -8.18
N ARG A 20 -6.51 -1.51 -9.20
CA ARG A 20 -7.30 -2.73 -9.05
C ARG A 20 -6.34 -3.92 -8.92
N LEU A 21 -6.49 -4.68 -7.84
CA LEU A 21 -5.69 -5.86 -7.53
C LEU A 21 -6.57 -7.13 -7.50
N GLY A 22 -5.96 -8.28 -7.79
CA GLY A 22 -6.53 -9.61 -7.66
C GLY A 22 -6.24 -10.25 -6.30
N SER A 23 -6.83 -11.43 -6.04
CA SER A 23 -6.49 -12.23 -4.86
C SER A 23 -5.02 -12.62 -4.83
N ASP A 24 -4.43 -12.83 -6.00
CA ASP A 24 -3.06 -13.33 -6.16
C ASP A 24 -2.00 -12.24 -5.90
N ASP A 25 -2.43 -10.98 -5.79
CA ASP A 25 -1.58 -9.86 -5.37
C ASP A 25 -1.49 -9.73 -3.84
N LEU A 26 -2.31 -10.49 -3.08
CA LEU A 26 -2.25 -10.50 -1.62
C LEU A 26 -1.04 -11.33 -1.18
N PRO A 27 -0.32 -10.91 -0.11
CA PRO A 27 0.70 -11.74 0.50
C PRO A 27 0.08 -13.02 1.06
N GLU A 28 0.91 -14.05 1.22
CA GLU A 28 0.49 -15.27 1.90
C GLU A 28 0.05 -14.97 3.34
N GLY A 29 -1.07 -15.57 3.74
CA GLY A 29 -1.66 -15.38 5.07
C GLY A 29 -2.73 -16.42 5.35
N GLN A 30 -3.07 -16.59 6.63
CA GLN A 30 -4.08 -17.56 7.08
C GLN A 30 -5.50 -17.01 7.05
N VAL A 31 -5.64 -15.68 7.07
CA VAL A 31 -6.93 -14.99 7.17
C VAL A 31 -6.99 -13.87 6.17
N THR A 32 -8.07 -13.83 5.39
CA THR A 32 -8.36 -12.75 4.45
C THR A 32 -9.48 -11.88 5.01
N VAL A 33 -9.24 -10.57 5.11
CA VAL A 33 -10.21 -9.62 5.65
C VAL A 33 -10.74 -8.71 4.54
N ARG A 34 -12.06 -8.59 4.46
CA ARG A 34 -12.71 -7.55 3.64
C ARG A 34 -12.77 -6.25 4.44
N VAL A 35 -11.78 -5.40 4.25
CA VAL A 35 -11.65 -4.11 4.95
C VAL A 35 -12.84 -3.20 4.63
N ALA A 36 -13.57 -2.77 5.66
CA ALA A 36 -14.68 -1.82 5.54
C ALA A 36 -14.25 -0.37 5.82
N TYR A 37 -13.27 -0.19 6.72
CA TYR A 37 -12.75 1.10 7.14
C TYR A 37 -11.23 1.03 7.35
N SER A 38 -10.57 2.15 7.10
CA SER A 38 -9.18 2.40 7.48
C SER A 38 -9.07 3.83 8.02
N SER A 39 -7.90 4.19 8.53
CA SER A 39 -7.59 5.53 9.04
C SER A 39 -6.46 6.15 8.23
N LEU A 40 -6.19 7.44 8.47
CA LEU A 40 -5.03 8.12 7.92
C LEU A 40 -4.22 8.70 9.08
N ASN A 41 -3.04 8.12 9.32
CA ASN A 41 -2.09 8.60 10.30
C ASN A 41 -0.99 9.43 9.62
N TYR A 42 -0.21 10.16 10.41
CA TYR A 42 0.93 10.91 9.90
C TYR A 42 1.97 10.00 9.20
N LYS A 43 2.22 8.80 9.75
CA LYS A 43 3.11 7.80 9.13
C LYS A 43 2.62 7.35 7.75
N ASP A 44 1.31 7.35 7.53
CA ASP A 44 0.71 6.92 6.26
C ASP A 44 0.89 8.01 5.21
N ALA A 45 0.74 9.27 5.60
CA ALA A 45 1.10 10.39 4.73
C ALA A 45 2.59 10.38 4.35
N LEU A 46 3.49 10.05 5.29
CA LEU A 46 4.92 9.86 4.98
C LEU A 46 5.16 8.71 4.01
N ALA A 47 4.45 7.59 4.18
CA ALA A 47 4.52 6.44 3.27
C ALA A 47 3.93 6.74 1.88
N ILE A 48 2.87 7.52 1.78
CA ILE A 48 2.23 7.86 0.50
C ILE A 48 3.06 8.90 -0.27
N THR A 49 3.69 9.84 0.43
CA THR A 49 4.45 10.94 -0.19
C THR A 49 5.94 10.65 -0.34
N GLY A 50 6.43 9.54 0.19
CA GLY A 50 7.86 9.19 0.18
C GLY A 50 8.74 10.10 1.04
N ARG A 51 8.16 10.91 1.94
CA ARG A 51 8.87 11.91 2.76
C ARG A 51 9.41 11.36 4.10
N GLY A 52 9.61 10.05 4.20
CA GLY A 52 10.19 9.42 5.40
C GLY A 52 10.47 7.93 5.23
N PRO A 53 11.26 7.33 6.15
CA PRO A 53 11.73 5.94 6.04
C PRO A 53 10.66 4.92 6.51
N VAL A 54 9.41 5.09 6.07
CA VAL A 54 8.30 4.19 6.44
C VAL A 54 8.25 2.96 5.53
N VAL A 55 8.33 3.17 4.22
CA VAL A 55 8.27 2.08 3.22
C VAL A 55 9.64 1.42 3.08
N ARG A 56 9.68 0.09 3.23
CA ARG A 56 10.91 -0.71 3.14
C ARG A 56 11.00 -1.60 1.91
N ARG A 57 9.87 -1.91 1.29
CA ARG A 57 9.76 -2.75 0.08
C ARG A 57 8.71 -2.13 -0.85
N PHE A 58 8.93 -2.26 -2.16
CA PHE A 58 7.99 -1.85 -3.20
C PHE A 58 7.65 -3.05 -4.08
N PRO A 59 6.42 -3.13 -4.65
CA PRO A 59 5.26 -2.28 -4.34
C PRO A 59 4.77 -2.47 -2.90
N MET A 60 4.08 -1.47 -2.34
CA MET A 60 3.49 -1.53 -0.99
C MET A 60 2.06 -1.00 -0.97
N VAL A 61 1.16 -1.70 -0.28
CA VAL A 61 -0.14 -1.17 0.11
C VAL A 61 -0.01 -0.61 1.55
N PRO A 62 -0.23 0.70 1.78
CA PRO A 62 -0.17 1.26 3.13
C PRO A 62 -1.22 0.65 4.06
N GLU A 63 -0.90 0.54 5.35
CA GLU A 63 -1.77 -0.04 6.40
C GLU A 63 -2.17 -1.52 6.20
N SER A 64 -1.58 -2.24 5.23
CA SER A 64 -1.87 -3.67 4.98
C SER A 64 -0.89 -4.64 5.64
N THR A 65 -0.27 -4.24 6.77
CA THR A 65 0.72 -5.10 7.45
C THR A 65 0.05 -6.24 8.19
#